data_AF-A0A2W4UL66-F1
#
_entry.id   AF-A0A2W4UL66-F1
#
_cell.length_a   1.000
_cell.length_b   1.000
_cell.length_c   1.000
_cell.angle_alpha   90.00
_cell.angle_beta   90.00
_cell.angle_gamma   90.00
#
_symmetry.space_group_name_H-M   'P 1'
#
loop_
_entity.id
_entity.type
_entity.pdbx_description
1 polymer ?
#
loop_
_entity_poly.entity_id
_entity_poly.type
_entity_poly.pdbx_seq_one_letter_code
_entity_poly.pdbx_strand_id
1 'polypeptide(L)'
;MRTNTRRPFSDTRLPLFLEKRILELRPRKTQLEIAAEAGFISPNMLAIIKSGASKLPLDRVASLAKALECDPVQLFSLAIEQLDRNTTEQAIRQIFGTLVSANEGAWLEEIRRASDHSNPSLTARARTAIRGIFGK
;
A
#
# COMPACT_ATOMS: atom_id res chain seq x y z
N MET A 1 -6.88 -39.05 -4.16
CA MET A 1 -5.92 -37.93 -4.33
C MET A 1 -6.15 -36.92 -3.22
N ARG A 2 -5.14 -36.60 -2.41
CA ARG A 2 -5.22 -35.59 -1.36
C ARG A 2 -5.25 -34.22 -2.04
N THR A 3 -6.40 -33.54 -2.03
CA THR A 3 -6.48 -32.13 -2.43
C THR A 3 -5.71 -31.32 -1.39
N ASN A 4 -4.49 -30.93 -1.74
CA ASN A 4 -3.69 -30.05 -0.91
C ASN A 4 -4.45 -28.72 -0.81
N THR A 5 -5.06 -28.45 0.35
CA THR A 5 -5.87 -27.27 0.69
C THR A 5 -4.97 -26.04 0.77
N ARG A 6 -4.33 -25.67 -0.34
CA ARG A 6 -3.44 -24.52 -0.42
C ARG A 6 -4.32 -23.27 -0.41
N ARG A 7 -4.18 -22.46 0.64
CA ARG A 7 -4.94 -21.22 0.77
C ARG A 7 -4.66 -20.30 -0.43
N PRO A 8 -5.68 -19.72 -1.08
CA PRO A 8 -5.58 -19.17 -2.43
C PRO A 8 -4.62 -17.99 -2.61
N PHE A 9 -4.33 -17.24 -1.53
CA PHE A 9 -3.46 -16.07 -1.55
C PHE A 9 -2.20 -16.25 -0.70
N SER A 10 -1.93 -17.47 -0.22
CA SER A 10 -0.79 -17.75 0.67
C SER A 10 0.58 -17.53 0.03
N ASP A 11 0.65 -17.50 -1.30
CA ASP A 11 1.85 -17.24 -2.10
C ASP A 11 2.03 -15.77 -2.51
N THR A 12 1.08 -14.89 -2.15
CA THR A 12 1.18 -13.44 -2.41
C THR A 12 2.07 -12.75 -1.37
N ARG A 13 2.55 -11.54 -1.68
CA ARG A 13 3.41 -10.79 -0.73
C ARG A 13 2.66 -10.27 0.51
N LEU A 14 1.33 -10.13 0.43
CA LEU A 14 0.52 -9.52 1.48
C LEU A 14 0.53 -10.29 2.82
N PRO A 15 0.31 -11.63 2.86
CA PRO A 15 0.45 -12.44 4.07
C PRO A 15 1.75 -12.21 4.85
N LEU A 16 2.89 -12.25 4.16
CA LEU A 16 4.21 -12.07 4.77
C LEU A 16 4.40 -10.65 5.32
N PHE A 17 3.93 -9.64 4.57
CA PHE A 17 3.93 -8.25 5.02
C PHE A 17 3.12 -8.08 6.31
N LEU A 18 1.89 -8.62 6.35
CA LEU A 18 1.02 -8.55 7.53
C LEU A 18 1.64 -9.27 8.72
N GLU A 19 2.20 -10.45 8.53
CA GLU A 19 2.85 -11.21 9.59
C GLU A 19 4.00 -10.44 10.23
N LYS A 20 4.90 -9.89 9.41
CA LYS A 20 6.01 -9.06 9.88
C LYS A 20 5.50 -7.83 10.63
N ARG A 21 4.53 -7.09 10.05
CA ARG A 21 4.06 -5.84 10.64
C ARG A 21 3.30 -6.04 11.96
N ILE A 22 2.49 -7.09 12.05
CA ILE A 22 1.79 -7.45 13.29
C ILE A 22 2.79 -7.84 14.37
N LEU A 23 3.87 -8.55 14.03
CA LEU A 23 4.93 -8.91 14.97
C LEU A 23 5.64 -7.67 15.53
N GLU A 24 5.94 -6.68 14.68
CA GLU A 24 6.55 -5.40 15.09
C GLU A 24 5.65 -4.60 16.05
N LEU A 25 4.33 -4.67 15.87
CA LEU A 25 3.36 -3.95 16.70
C LEU A 25 2.98 -4.68 17.99
N ARG A 26 3.28 -5.98 18.13
CA ARG A 26 2.93 -6.80 19.32
C ARG A 26 3.23 -6.16 20.69
N PRO A 27 4.33 -5.41 20.88
CA PRO A 27 4.59 -4.75 22.16
C PRO A 27 3.58 -3.65 22.54
N ARG A 28 2.81 -3.14 21.56
CA ARG A 28 1.87 -2.01 21.73
C ARG A 28 0.43 -2.35 21.40
N LYS A 29 0.21 -3.25 20.43
CA LYS A 29 -1.11 -3.62 19.92
C LYS A 29 -1.19 -5.11 19.64
N THR A 30 -2.32 -5.71 19.99
CA THR A 30 -2.67 -7.08 19.66
C THR A 30 -3.29 -7.18 18.27
N GLN A 31 -3.28 -8.39 17.70
CA GLN A 31 -3.92 -8.64 16.41
C GLN A 31 -5.44 -8.36 16.45
N LEU A 32 -6.09 -8.56 17.60
CA LEU A 32 -7.52 -8.29 17.78
C LEU A 32 -7.81 -6.78 17.78
N GLU A 33 -6.98 -5.99 18.47
CA GLU A 33 -7.10 -4.53 18.47
C GLU A 33 -6.91 -3.95 17.07
N ILE A 34 -5.90 -4.43 16.32
CA ILE A 34 -5.67 -4.02 14.93
C ILE A 34 -6.90 -4.36 14.06
N ALA A 35 -7.51 -5.54 14.25
CA ALA A 35 -8.69 -5.94 13.50
C ALA A 35 -9.91 -5.06 13.81
N ALA A 36 -10.10 -4.69 15.08
CA ALA A 36 -11.16 -3.79 15.52
C ALA A 36 -10.96 -2.36 14.99
N GLU A 37 -9.74 -1.81 15.08
CA GLU A 37 -9.38 -0.49 14.53
C GLU A 37 -9.56 -0.43 13.01
N ALA A 38 -9.27 -1.51 12.30
CA ALA A 38 -9.50 -1.64 10.86
C ALA A 38 -10.99 -1.75 10.49
N GLY A 39 -11.88 -1.90 11.47
CA GLY A 39 -13.33 -1.99 11.29
C GLY A 39 -13.79 -3.31 10.70
N PHE A 40 -13.05 -4.41 10.93
CA PHE A 40 -13.51 -5.74 10.55
C PHE A 40 -14.65 -6.19 11.48
N ILE A 41 -15.77 -6.64 10.89
CA ILE A 41 -16.93 -7.16 11.63
C ILE A 41 -16.55 -8.41 12.43
N SER A 42 -15.72 -9.28 11.83
CA SER A 42 -15.20 -10.48 12.49
C SER A 42 -13.80 -10.24 13.04
N PRO A 43 -13.55 -10.48 14.34
CA PRO A 43 -12.21 -10.36 14.94
C PRO A 43 -11.17 -11.29 14.29
N ASN A 44 -11.63 -12.41 13.72
CA ASN A 44 -10.78 -13.39 13.07
C ASN A 44 -10.41 -13.02 11.62
N MET A 45 -11.00 -11.95 11.06
CA MET A 45 -10.81 -11.62 9.65
C MET A 45 -9.35 -11.29 9.33
N LEU A 46 -8.66 -10.58 10.22
CA LEU A 46 -7.23 -10.30 10.05
C LEU A 46 -6.39 -11.59 10.07
N ALA A 47 -6.77 -12.60 10.86
CA ALA A 47 -6.10 -13.90 10.86
C ALA A 47 -6.29 -14.64 9.54
N ILE A 48 -7.51 -14.62 8.99
CA ILE A 48 -7.86 -15.27 7.72
C ILE A 48 -7.09 -14.62 6.56
N ILE A 49 -7.00 -13.28 6.51
CA ILE A 49 -6.23 -12.56 5.50
C ILE A 49 -4.73 -12.84 5.65
N LYS A 50 -4.18 -12.74 6.87
CA LYS A 50 -2.78 -13.08 7.17
C LYS A 50 -2.43 -14.50 6.75
N SER A 51 -3.37 -15.43 6.87
CA SER A 51 -3.18 -16.82 6.48
C SER A 51 -3.17 -17.04 4.95
N GLY A 52 -3.61 -16.04 4.17
CA GLY A 52 -3.82 -16.13 2.73
C GLY A 52 -5.12 -16.85 2.32
N ALA A 53 -6.04 -17.07 3.26
CA ALA A 53 -7.31 -17.74 3.01
C ALA A 53 -8.36 -16.81 2.38
N SER A 54 -8.19 -15.48 2.52
CA SER A 54 -9.01 -14.46 1.86
C SER A 54 -8.15 -13.29 1.43
N LYS A 55 -8.60 -12.56 0.41
CA LYS A 55 -7.99 -11.31 -0.05
C LYS A 55 -8.34 -10.16 0.89
N LEU A 56 -7.49 -9.14 0.92
CA LEU A 56 -7.79 -7.89 1.63
C LEU A 56 -8.86 -7.10 0.85
N PRO A 57 -10.02 -6.76 1.46
CA PRO A 57 -11.00 -5.89 0.82
C PRO A 57 -10.42 -4.49 0.59
N LEU A 58 -10.58 -3.94 -0.61
CA LEU A 58 -9.99 -2.64 -0.98
C LEU A 58 -10.57 -1.48 -0.17
N ASP A 59 -11.85 -1.55 0.22
CA ASP A 59 -12.52 -0.59 1.09
C ASP A 59 -11.91 -0.54 2.49
N ARG A 60 -11.19 -1.59 2.91
CA ARG A 60 -10.56 -1.71 4.23
C ARG A 60 -9.08 -1.36 4.24
N VAL A 61 -8.48 -1.11 3.08
CA VAL A 61 -7.04 -0.80 2.99
C VAL A 61 -6.69 0.44 3.80
N ALA A 62 -7.44 1.54 3.66
CA ALA A 62 -7.14 2.78 4.38
C ALA A 62 -7.22 2.61 5.91
N SER A 63 -8.30 2.00 6.40
CA SER A 63 -8.50 1.75 7.84
C SER A 63 -7.46 0.78 8.40
N LEU A 64 -7.13 -0.28 7.66
CA LEU A 64 -6.11 -1.25 8.08
C LEU A 64 -4.70 -0.64 8.06
N ALA A 65 -4.37 0.20 7.07
CA ALA A 65 -3.09 0.90 7.01
C ALA A 65 -2.90 1.82 8.22
N LYS A 66 -3.97 2.53 8.63
CA LYS A 66 -3.96 3.34 9.85
C LYS A 66 -3.75 2.47 11.10
N ALA A 67 -4.44 1.35 11.22
CA ALA A 67 -4.32 0.42 12.35
C ALA A 67 -2.92 -0.22 12.44
N LEU A 68 -2.33 -0.55 11.28
CA LEU A 68 -0.99 -1.11 11.14
C LEU A 68 0.12 -0.05 11.14
N GLU A 69 -0.21 1.24 11.24
CA GLU A 69 0.75 2.34 11.17
C GLU A 69 1.69 2.18 9.96
N CYS A 70 1.15 1.92 8.77
CA CYS A 70 1.90 1.72 7.54
C CYS A 70 1.36 2.58 6.38
N ASP A 71 2.13 2.67 5.30
CA ASP A 71 1.74 3.43 4.11
C ASP A 71 0.51 2.77 3.43
N PRO A 72 -0.62 3.49 3.28
CA PRO A 72 -1.80 2.97 2.60
C PRO A 72 -1.55 2.64 1.12
N VAL A 73 -0.62 3.34 0.46
CA VAL A 73 -0.27 3.11 -0.95
C VAL A 73 0.45 1.76 -1.11
N GLN A 74 1.35 1.45 -0.18
CA GLN A 74 2.04 0.16 -0.13
C GLN A 74 1.05 -0.97 0.14
N LEU A 75 0.16 -0.81 1.12
CA LEU A 75 -0.84 -1.82 1.45
C LEU A 75 -1.86 -2.03 0.32
N PHE A 76 -2.26 -0.95 -0.36
CA PHE A 76 -3.15 -1.01 -1.53
C PHE A 76 -2.51 -1.80 -2.67
N SER A 77 -1.24 -1.54 -2.96
CA SER A 77 -0.50 -2.25 -4.00
C SER A 77 -0.44 -3.75 -3.74
N LEU A 78 -0.23 -4.16 -2.48
CA LEU A 78 -0.26 -5.56 -2.06
C LEU A 78 -1.65 -6.19 -2.14
N ALA A 79 -2.72 -5.42 -1.90
CA ALA A 79 -4.10 -5.89 -2.03
C ALA A 79 -4.50 -6.10 -3.49
N ILE A 80 -4.06 -5.22 -4.38
CA ILE A 80 -4.28 -5.32 -5.83
C ILE A 80 -3.60 -6.57 -6.41
N GLU A 81 -2.40 -6.91 -5.97
CA GLU A 81 -1.71 -8.15 -6.36
C GLU A 81 -2.56 -9.41 -6.10
N GLN A 82 -3.44 -9.38 -5.08
CA GLN A 82 -4.34 -10.48 -4.77
C GLN A 82 -5.57 -10.55 -5.70
N LEU A 83 -5.90 -9.48 -6.42
CA LEU A 83 -7.13 -9.41 -7.24
C LEU A 83 -7.00 -10.10 -8.58
N ASP A 84 -5.83 -10.03 -9.21
CA ASP A 84 -5.57 -10.83 -10.41
C ASP A 84 -4.07 -10.89 -10.69
N ARG A 85 -3.54 -12.10 -10.95
CA ARG A 85 -2.11 -12.38 -11.07
C ARG A 85 -1.41 -11.73 -12.28
N ASN A 86 -2.06 -10.86 -13.06
CA ASN A 86 -1.39 -10.16 -14.18
C ASN A 86 -2.09 -8.90 -14.73
N THR A 87 -3.43 -8.80 -14.73
CA THR A 87 -4.17 -7.77 -15.47
C THR A 87 -4.45 -6.51 -14.66
N THR A 88 -4.89 -6.66 -13.41
CA THR A 88 -5.29 -5.51 -12.57
C THR A 88 -4.10 -4.69 -12.09
N GLU A 89 -2.98 -5.33 -11.75
CA GLU A 89 -1.73 -4.62 -11.40
C GLU A 89 -1.21 -3.80 -12.59
N GLN A 90 -1.21 -4.37 -13.80
CA GLN A 90 -0.80 -3.67 -15.01
C GLN A 90 -1.70 -2.48 -15.32
N ALA A 91 -3.03 -2.66 -15.23
CA ALA A 91 -3.97 -1.57 -15.43
C ALA A 91 -3.76 -0.42 -14.42
N ILE A 92 -3.51 -0.73 -13.14
CA ILE A 92 -3.28 0.29 -12.13
C ILE A 92 -1.94 0.99 -12.32
N ARG A 93 -0.88 0.27 -12.72
CA ARG A 93 0.40 0.91 -13.11
C ARG A 93 0.24 1.80 -14.35
N GLN A 94 -0.58 1.38 -15.32
CA GLN A 94 -0.89 2.17 -16.52
C GLN A 94 -1.75 3.40 -16.19
N ILE A 95 -2.68 3.31 -15.24
CA ILE A 95 -3.60 4.40 -14.86
C ILE A 95 -2.98 5.39 -13.87
N PHE A 96 -2.22 4.91 -12.88
CA PHE A 96 -1.67 5.74 -11.79
C PHE A 96 -0.17 6.07 -11.94
N GLY A 97 0.55 5.45 -12.87
CA GLY A 97 1.95 5.79 -13.18
C GLY A 97 2.96 5.34 -12.11
N THR A 98 3.23 6.20 -11.11
CA THR A 98 4.29 6.00 -10.09
C THR A 98 3.74 6.13 -8.68
N LEU A 99 3.93 5.10 -7.85
CA LEU A 99 3.72 5.17 -6.41
C LEU A 99 4.78 6.10 -5.82
N VAL A 100 4.34 7.24 -5.26
CA VAL A 100 5.23 8.25 -4.66
C VAL A 100 5.30 8.04 -3.16
N SER A 101 6.51 8.08 -2.60
CA SER A 101 6.73 8.13 -1.16
C SER A 101 6.17 9.42 -0.56
N ALA A 102 5.92 9.45 0.76
CA ALA A 102 5.41 10.65 1.44
C ALA A 102 6.31 11.89 1.21
N ASN A 103 7.62 11.71 1.15
CA ASN A 103 8.58 12.79 0.88
C ASN A 103 8.47 13.28 -0.57
N GLU A 104 8.35 12.38 -1.55
CA GLU A 104 8.14 12.76 -2.95
C GLU A 104 6.76 13.41 -3.15
N GLY A 105 5.75 12.97 -2.38
CA GLY A 105 4.45 13.62 -2.31
C GLY A 105 4.54 15.07 -1.83
N ALA A 106 5.35 15.35 -0.81
CA ALA A 106 5.59 16.72 -0.34
C ALA A 106 6.28 17.59 -1.41
N TRP A 107 7.26 17.03 -2.13
CA TRP A 107 7.89 17.70 -3.26
C TRP A 107 6.91 18.01 -4.39
N LEU A 108 6.02 17.07 -4.73
CA LEU A 108 4.98 17.28 -5.75
C LEU A 108 3.97 18.35 -5.32
N GLU A 109 3.61 18.40 -4.04
CA GLU A 109 2.69 19.40 -3.51
C GLU A 109 3.29 20.81 -3.58
N GLU A 110 4.55 20.97 -3.22
CA GLU A 110 5.25 22.26 -3.35
C GLU A 110 5.41 22.69 -4.81
N ILE A 111 5.68 21.75 -5.73
CA ILE A 111 5.70 22.05 -7.17
C ILE A 111 4.33 22.51 -7.66
N ARG A 112 3.24 21.88 -7.19
CA ARG A 112 1.86 22.27 -7.53
C ARG A 112 1.51 23.65 -7.02
N ARG A 113 1.94 24.00 -5.80
CA ARG A 113 1.75 25.34 -5.23
C ARG A 113 2.52 26.39 -6.02
N ALA A 114 3.79 26.10 -6.34
CA ALA A 114 4.64 27.00 -7.11
C ALA A 114 4.16 27.20 -8.57
N SER A 115 3.35 26.28 -9.10
CA SER A 115 2.76 26.38 -10.43
C SER A 115 1.33 26.92 -10.43
N ASP A 116 0.79 27.40 -9.29
CA ASP A 116 -0.63 27.76 -9.15
C ASP A 116 -1.58 26.63 -9.60
N HIS A 117 -1.21 25.39 -9.30
CA HIS A 117 -1.88 24.16 -9.73
C HIS A 117 -2.00 23.98 -11.25
N SER A 118 -1.28 24.77 -12.04
CA SER A 118 -1.13 24.52 -13.47
C SER A 118 -0.27 23.26 -13.70
N ASN A 119 -0.33 22.70 -14.92
CA ASN A 119 0.41 21.51 -15.31
C ASN A 119 1.56 21.85 -16.29
N PRO A 120 2.65 22.50 -15.83
CA PRO A 120 3.75 22.90 -16.68
C PRO A 120 4.65 21.70 -17.06
N SER A 121 5.17 21.71 -18.28
CA SER A 121 6.18 20.74 -18.70
C SER A 121 7.53 21.01 -18.04
N LEU A 122 8.31 19.95 -17.76
CA LEU A 122 9.63 20.08 -17.13
C LEU A 122 10.65 20.68 -18.11
N THR A 123 10.85 22.00 -18.04
CA THR A 123 11.82 22.72 -18.87
C THR A 123 13.27 22.43 -18.47
N ALA A 124 14.23 22.74 -19.37
CA ALA A 124 15.65 22.62 -19.07
C ALA A 124 16.05 23.44 -17.82
N ARG A 125 15.47 24.63 -17.66
CA ARG A 125 15.69 25.50 -16.49
C ARG A 125 15.18 24.85 -15.19
N ALA A 126 13.97 24.30 -15.19
CA ALA A 126 13.41 23.63 -14.03
C ALA A 126 14.23 22.39 -13.63
N ARG A 127 14.73 21.64 -14.62
CA ARG A 127 15.62 20.49 -14.40
C ARG A 127 16.92 20.90 -13.71
N THR A 128 17.56 21.99 -14.14
CA THR A 128 18.78 22.52 -13.52
C THR A 128 18.51 22.98 -12.09
N ALA A 129 17.39 23.67 -11.83
CA ALA A 129 17.03 24.11 -10.49
C ALA A 129 16.84 22.93 -9.51
N ILE A 130 16.12 21.88 -9.92
CA ILE A 130 15.91 20.68 -9.09
C ILE A 130 17.24 19.99 -8.79
N ARG A 131 18.12 19.83 -9.77
CA ARG A 131 19.44 19.22 -9.56
C ARG A 131 20.31 20.01 -8.58
N GLY A 132 20.25 21.34 -8.66
CA GLY A 132 20.94 22.24 -7.75
C GLY A 132 20.56 22.05 -6.27
N ILE A 133 19.30 21.72 -5.96
CA ILE A 133 18.86 21.46 -4.58
C ILE A 133 19.55 20.24 -3.97
N PHE A 134 19.95 19.27 -4.80
CA PHE A 134 20.65 18.06 -4.39
C PHE A 134 22.16 18.10 -4.66
N GLY A 135 22.71 19.26 -5.05
CA GLY A 135 24.14 19.41 -5.35
C GLY A 135 24.61 18.62 -6.57
N LYS A 136 23.74 18.41 -7.56
CA LYS A 136 24.02 17.69 -8.82
C LYS A 136 24.04 18.59 -10.04
#